data_AF-A0A7W1KZZ5-F1
#
_entry.id   AF-A0A7W1KZZ5-F1
#
_cell.length_a   1.000
_cell.length_b   1.000
_cell.length_c   1.000
_cell.angle_alpha   90.00
_cell.angle_beta   90.00
_cell.angle_gamma   90.00
#
_symmetry.space_group_name_H-M   'P 1'
#
loop_
_entity.id
_entity.type
_entity.pdbx_description
1 polymer ?
#
loop_
_entity_poly.entity_id
_entity_poly.type
_entity_poly.pdbx_seq_one_letter_code
_entity_poly.pdbx_strand_id
1 'polypeptide(L)' 'LILGAKASALLDGRVAVGFDDVRRVAYPVLRHRILPNFRAEAEGIGADAIISELLRAIPEDASPPGRGAK' A
#
# COMPACT_ATOMS: atom_id res chain seq x y z
N LEU A 1 6.12 7.68 0.57
CA LEU A 1 6.00 6.31 0.03
C LEU A 1 7.15 6.00 -0.92
N ILE A 2 7.17 6.56 -2.13
CA ILE A 2 8.20 6.25 -3.16
C ILE A 2 9.64 6.45 -2.67
N LEU A 3 9.94 7.55 -1.99
CA LEU A 3 11.27 7.76 -1.41
C LEU A 3 11.66 6.70 -0.37
N GLY A 4 10.70 6.26 0.45
CA GLY A 4 10.91 5.18 1.42
C GLY A 4 11.16 3.84 0.73
N ALA A 5 10.43 3.53 -0.35
CA ALA A 5 10.66 2.31 -1.14
C ALA A 5 12.04 2.34 -1.84
N LYS A 6 12.46 3.50 -2.35
CA LYS A 6 13.82 3.68 -2.90
C LYS A 6 14.90 3.49 -1.82
N ALA A 7 14.70 4.06 -0.64
CA ALA A 7 15.61 3.87 0.49
C ALA A 7 15.68 2.40 0.91
N SER A 8 14.54 1.70 0.99
CA SER A 8 14.48 0.26 1.24
C SER A 8 15.31 -0.53 0.23
N ALA A 9 15.11 -0.30 -1.07
CA ALA A 9 15.84 -0.98 -2.13
C ALA A 9 17.36 -0.72 -2.04
N LEU A 10 17.76 0.53 -1.80
CA LEU A 10 19.16 0.92 -1.65
C LEU A 10 19.82 0.28 -0.43
N LEU A 11 19.11 0.18 0.70
CA LEU A 11 19.59 -0.49 1.91
C LEU A 11 19.79 -2.00 1.68
N ASP A 12 18.99 -2.60 0.80
CA ASP A 12 19.14 -3.98 0.35
C ASP A 12 20.18 -4.13 -0.80
N GLY A 13 20.92 -3.07 -1.15
CA GLY A 13 21.96 -3.09 -2.20
C GLY A 13 21.42 -3.12 -3.64
N ARG A 14 20.11 -2.93 -3.83
CA ARG A 14 19.46 -2.91 -5.15
C ARG A 14 19.28 -1.48 -5.65
N VAL A 15 19.48 -1.28 -6.95
CA VAL A 15 19.31 0.02 -7.63
C VAL A 15 17.91 0.21 -8.23
N ALA A 16 17.08 -0.83 -8.19
CA ALA A 16 15.71 -0.82 -8.68
C ALA A 16 14.73 -1.20 -7.55
N VAL A 17 13.61 -0.48 -7.49
CA VAL A 17 12.54 -0.71 -6.53
C VAL A 17 11.67 -1.87 -7.00
N GLY A 18 11.44 -2.83 -6.12
CA GLY A 18 10.46 -3.91 -6.31
C GLY A 18 9.15 -3.62 -5.56
N PHE A 19 8.14 -4.45 -5.78
CA PHE A 19 6.87 -4.28 -5.07
C PHE A 19 6.98 -4.54 -3.56
N ASP A 20 7.86 -5.45 -3.14
CA ASP A 20 8.12 -5.73 -1.73
C ASP A 20 8.66 -4.50 -0.98
N ASP A 21 9.45 -3.65 -1.64
CA ASP A 21 9.90 -2.39 -1.05
C ASP A 21 8.72 -1.46 -0.74
N VAL A 22 7.73 -1.41 -1.62
CA VAL A 22 6.50 -0.62 -1.42
C VAL A 22 5.70 -1.20 -0.26
N ARG A 23 5.51 -2.53 -0.21
CA ARG A 23 4.82 -3.19 0.91
C ARG A 23 5.49 -2.92 2.25
N ARG A 24 6.83 -3.00 2.30
CA ARG A 24 7.63 -2.80 3.52
C ARG A 24 7.42 -1.42 4.13
N VAL A 25 7.22 -0.39 3.30
CA VAL A 25 7.01 0.99 3.77
C VAL A 25 5.54 1.43 3.79
N ALA A 26 4.60 0.58 3.36
CA ALA A 26 3.20 0.96 3.21
C ALA A 26 2.56 1.38 4.55
N TYR A 27 2.64 0.53 5.58
CA TYR A 27 2.09 0.83 6.90
C TYR A 27 2.68 2.09 7.56
N PRO A 28 4.02 2.20 7.75
CA PRO A 28 4.59 3.35 8.44
C PRO A 28 4.35 4.67 7.70
N VAL A 29 4.17 4.64 6.37
CA VAL A 29 3.88 5.85 5.59
C VAL A 29 2.39 6.20 5.58
N LEU A 30 1.49 5.20 5.47
CA LEU A 30 0.08 5.44 5.22
C LEU A 30 -0.79 5.47 6.48
N ARG A 31 -0.37 4.85 7.59
CA ARG A 31 -1.17 4.73 8.82
C ARG A 31 -1.70 6.06 9.35
N HIS A 32 -0.89 7.11 9.28
CA HIS A 32 -1.26 8.46 9.72
C HIS A 32 -1.71 9.37 8.57
N ARG A 33 -1.90 8.81 7.37
CA ARG A 33 -2.32 9.51 6.15
C ARG A 33 -3.69 9.06 5.64
N ILE A 34 -4.28 8.05 6.29
CA ILE A 34 -5.61 7.54 5.98
C ILE A 34 -6.51 7.89 7.15
N LEU A 35 -7.61 8.56 6.84
CA LEU A 35 -8.66 8.89 7.80
C LEU A 35 -9.88 8.00 7.51
N PRO A 36 -10.19 7.01 8.35
CA PRO A 36 -11.44 6.27 8.26
C PRO A 36 -12.63 7.22 8.37
N ASN A 37 -13.73 6.89 7.70
CA ASN A 37 -14.98 7.63 7.88
C ASN A 37 -15.74 7.16 9.12
N PHE A 38 -16.74 7.91 9.55
CA PHE A 38 -17.51 7.62 10.77
C PHE A 38 -18.13 6.21 10.79
N ARG A 39 -18.58 5.70 9.64
CA ARG A 39 -19.14 4.34 9.53
C ARG A 39 -18.07 3.28 9.77
N ALA A 40 -16.90 3.45 9.14
CA ALA A 40 -15.76 2.56 9.33
C ALA A 40 -15.28 2.57 10.79
N GLU A 41 -15.21 3.74 11.44
CA GLU A 41 -14.88 3.82 12.86
C GLU A 41 -15.90 3.11 13.75
N ALA A 42 -17.20 3.27 13.48
CA ALA A 42 -18.28 2.58 14.19
C ALA A 42 -18.21 1.05 14.04
N GLU A 43 -17.70 0.57 12.90
CA GLU A 43 -17.46 -0.86 12.62
C GLU A 43 -16.09 -1.35 13.13
N GLY A 44 -15.28 -0.48 13.77
CA GLY A 44 -13.95 -0.83 14.26
C GLY A 44 -12.88 -0.95 13.16
N ILE A 45 -13.15 -0.44 11.96
CA ILE A 45 -12.25 -0.48 10.81
C ILE A 45 -11.28 0.71 10.89
N GLY A 46 -10.07 0.43 11.36
CA GLY A 46 -8.97 1.40 11.44
C GLY A 46 -8.13 1.52 10.17
N ALA A 47 -7.22 2.50 10.14
CA ALA A 47 -6.32 2.73 9.02
C ALA A 47 -5.50 1.49 8.62
N ASP A 48 -5.04 0.67 9.57
CA ASP A 48 -4.28 -0.55 9.29
C ASP A 48 -5.11 -1.61 8.56
N ALA A 49 -6.41 -1.71 8.86
CA ALA A 49 -7.32 -2.60 8.15
C ALA A 49 -7.51 -2.15 6.69
N ILE A 50 -7.69 -0.84 6.47
CA ILE A 50 -7.79 -0.24 5.14
C ILE A 50 -6.51 -0.47 4.33
N ILE A 51 -5.33 -0.24 4.93
CA ILE A 51 -4.04 -0.48 4.26
C ILE A 51 -3.91 -1.96 3.88
N SER A 52 -4.27 -2.86 4.80
CA SER A 52 -4.24 -4.32 4.55
C SER A 52 -5.11 -4.72 3.37
N GLU A 53 -6.30 -4.14 3.26
CA GLU A 53 -7.25 -4.42 2.17
C GLU A 53 -6.71 -3.89 0.85
N LEU A 54 -6.21 -2.65 0.80
CA LEU A 54 -5.61 -2.06 -0.39
C LEU A 54 -4.43 -2.88 -0.93
N LEU A 55 -3.56 -3.36 -0.04
CA LEU A 55 -2.42 -4.20 -0.44
C LEU A 55 -2.82 -5.58 -0.99
N ARG A 56 -4.02 -6.07 -0.65
CA ARG A 56 -4.58 -7.32 -1.21
C ARG A 56 -5.35 -7.07 -2.50
N ALA A 57 -6.06 -5.95 -2.58
CA ALA A 57 -6.95 -5.62 -3.69
C ALA A 57 -6.20 -5.18 -4.95
N ILE A 58 -5.01 -4.60 -4.80
CA ILE A 58 -4.20 -4.12 -5.94
C ILE A 58 -3.21 -5.21 -6.36
N PRO A 59 -3.33 -5.74 -7.58
CA PRO A 59 -2.38 -6.73 -8.10
C PRO A 59 -1.04 -6.06 -8.44
N GLU A 60 0.01 -6.86 -8.45
CA GLU A 60 1.40 -6.42 -8.70
C GLU A 60 1.80 -6.58 -10.17
N ASP A 61 0.86 -6.92 -11.03
CA ASP A 61 1.08 -6.89 -12.46
C ASP A 61 0.71 -5.51 -13.01
N ALA A 62 1.20 -5.21 -14.21
CA ALA A 62 0.86 -3.97 -14.92
C ALA A 62 -0.61 -3.93 -15.39
N SER A 63 -1.45 -4.88 -14.96
CA SER A 63 -2.85 -4.94 -15.33
C SER A 63 -3.64 -4.01 -14.39
N PRO A 64 -4.23 -2.92 -14.90
CA PRO A 64 -5.08 -2.09 -14.08
C PRO A 64 -6.26 -2.93 -13.58
N PRO A 65 -6.65 -2.85 -12.29
CA PRO A 65 -7.85 -3.51 -11.81
C PRO A 65 -9.05 -2.93 -12.59
N GLY A 66 -9.64 -3.75 -13.47
CA GLY A 66 -10.90 -3.43 -14.15
C GLY A 66 -10.84 -2.92 -15.60
N ARG A 67 -9.74 -3.09 -16.36
CA ARG A 67 -9.82 -2.96 -17.83
C ARG A 67 -10.02 -4.33 -18.50
N GLY A 68 -11.16 -4.96 -18.21
CA GLY A 68 -11.62 -6.19 -18.83
C GLY A 68 -13.07 -6.44 -18.44
N ALA A 69 -13.96 -6.45 -19.43
CA ALA A 69 -15.41 -6.68 -19.36
C ALA A 69 -16.30 -5.51 -18.90
N LYS A 70 -16.42 -4.48 -19.76
CA LYS A 70 -17.59 -4.33 -20.64
C LYS A 70 -17.16 -3.77 -21.99
#